data_AF-A0A6N3HUB7-F1
#
_entry.id   AF-A0A6N3HUB7-F1
#
_cell.length_a   1.000
_cell.length_b   1.000
_cell.length_c   1.000
_cell.angle_alpha   90.00
_cell.angle_beta   90.00
_cell.angle_gamma   90.00
#
_symmetry.space_group_name_H-M   'P 1'
#
loop_
_entity.id
_entity.type
_entity.pdbx_description
1 polymer ?
#
loop_
_entity_poly.entity_id
_entity_poly.type
_entity_poly.pdbx_seq_one_letter_code
_entity_poly.pdbx_strand_id
1 'polypeptide(L)'
;MKKTMCFLAASTVLISGLCQAAGVMNETVLKEKAAFSLGVTKDKVTIEESDRTPEENNYYFNARYQGKLFQCYVAHIQNKMMSDAVCRPTDGSDLPR
;
A
#
# COMPACT_ATOMS: atom_id res chain seq x y z
N MET A 1 -61.14 -13.45 -6.83
CA MET A 1 -60.01 -14.38 -6.58
C MET A 1 -58.71 -13.66 -6.91
N LYS A 2 -57.72 -13.82 -6.04
CA LYS A 2 -56.57 -12.92 -5.82
C LYS A 2 -55.48 -13.15 -6.87
N LYS A 3 -54.92 -12.09 -7.47
CA LYS A 3 -53.68 -12.15 -8.25
C LYS A 3 -52.59 -11.44 -7.46
N THR A 4 -51.92 -12.18 -6.59
CA THR A 4 -50.77 -11.68 -5.84
C THR A 4 -49.54 -11.81 -6.74
N MET A 5 -49.03 -10.67 -7.20
CA MET A 5 -47.82 -10.58 -8.02
C MET A 5 -46.61 -10.52 -7.08
N CYS A 6 -45.86 -11.61 -6.98
CA CYS A 6 -44.62 -11.68 -6.20
C CYS A 6 -43.48 -10.98 -6.96
N PHE A 7 -43.03 -9.84 -6.45
CA PHE A 7 -41.74 -9.26 -6.83
C PHE A 7 -40.62 -10.01 -6.11
N LEU A 8 -39.85 -10.82 -6.84
CA LEU A 8 -38.55 -11.32 -6.35
C LEU A 8 -37.51 -10.21 -6.53
N ALA A 9 -37.13 -9.55 -5.43
CA ALA A 9 -35.96 -8.69 -5.41
C ALA A 9 -34.69 -9.55 -5.37
N ALA A 10 -33.95 -9.58 -6.48
CA ALA A 10 -32.65 -10.23 -6.57
C ALA A 10 -31.63 -9.46 -5.71
N SER A 11 -31.26 -10.03 -4.57
CA SER A 11 -30.17 -9.52 -3.73
C SER A 11 -28.84 -9.93 -4.35
N THR A 12 -28.21 -9.03 -5.11
CA THR A 12 -26.81 -9.12 -5.50
C THR A 12 -25.95 -8.98 -4.26
N VAL A 13 -25.49 -10.11 -3.72
CA VAL A 13 -24.41 -10.16 -2.73
C VAL A 13 -23.13 -9.72 -3.44
N LEU A 14 -22.73 -8.47 -3.22
CA LEU A 14 -21.41 -7.98 -3.60
C LEU A 14 -20.39 -8.73 -2.73
N ILE A 15 -19.66 -9.65 -3.34
CA ILE A 15 -18.49 -10.28 -2.74
C ILE A 15 -17.42 -9.18 -2.68
N SER A 16 -17.37 -8.44 -1.58
CA SER A 16 -16.22 -7.60 -1.25
C SER A 16 -15.05 -8.56 -1.06
N GLY A 17 -14.15 -8.61 -2.05
CA GLY A 17 -12.89 -9.32 -1.92
C GLY A 17 -12.23 -8.92 -0.61
N LEU A 18 -11.95 -9.92 0.23
CA LEU A 18 -11.12 -9.77 1.41
C LEU A 18 -9.74 -9.36 0.90
N CYS A 19 -9.51 -8.05 0.79
CA CYS A 19 -8.17 -7.50 0.67
C CYS A 19 -7.45 -7.99 1.91
N GLN A 20 -6.48 -8.89 1.71
CA GLN A 20 -5.68 -9.42 2.81
C GLN A 20 -5.10 -8.23 3.54
N ALA A 21 -5.57 -8.00 4.77
CA ALA A 21 -4.98 -7.02 5.66
C ALA A 21 -3.58 -7.54 6.01
N ALA A 22 -2.61 -7.25 5.14
CA ALA A 22 -1.21 -7.24 5.52
C ALA A 22 -1.14 -6.38 6.78
N GLY A 23 -0.60 -6.94 7.86
CA GLY A 23 -0.59 -6.30 9.18
C GLY A 23 -0.28 -4.81 9.03
N VAL A 24 -1.12 -3.96 9.62
CA VAL A 24 -1.01 -2.50 9.42
C VAL A 24 0.34 -2.05 9.96
N MET A 25 1.31 -1.92 9.07
CA MET A 25 2.64 -1.43 9.39
C MET A 25 2.52 0.04 9.81
N ASN A 26 3.33 0.46 10.76
CA ASN A 26 3.28 1.84 11.25
C ASN A 26 3.65 2.81 10.12
N GLU A 27 2.66 3.57 9.63
CA GLU A 27 2.81 4.52 8.52
C GLU A 27 3.88 5.58 8.82
N THR A 28 4.01 6.04 10.06
CA THR A 28 5.05 7.02 10.43
C THR A 28 6.44 6.44 10.23
N VAL A 29 6.64 5.18 10.59
CA VAL A 29 7.93 4.49 10.39
C VAL A 29 8.19 4.22 8.90
N LEU A 30 7.16 3.89 8.12
CA LEU A 30 7.28 3.78 6.66
C LEU A 30 7.71 5.10 6.03
N LYS A 31 7.11 6.23 6.44
CA LYS A 31 7.51 7.57 5.97
C LYS A 31 8.94 7.90 6.33
N GLU A 32 9.36 7.62 7.56
CA GLU A 32 10.75 7.83 8.00
C GLU A 32 11.75 7.05 7.14
N LYS A 33 11.47 5.77 6.91
CA LYS A 33 12.34 4.88 6.13
C LYS A 33 12.37 5.24 4.65
N ALA A 34 11.23 5.56 4.06
CA ALA A 34 11.15 6.03 2.68
C ALA A 34 11.86 7.37 2.51
N ALA A 35 11.62 8.33 3.42
CA ALA A 35 12.27 9.63 3.38
C ALA A 35 13.79 9.52 3.45
N PHE A 36 14.31 8.64 4.32
CA PHE A 36 15.74 8.32 4.36
C PHE A 36 16.24 7.80 3.00
N SER A 37 15.57 6.81 2.40
CA SER A 37 15.96 6.26 1.09
C SER A 37 15.89 7.29 -0.05
N LEU A 38 14.99 8.26 0.05
CA LEU A 38 14.78 9.31 -0.96
C LEU A 38 15.62 10.56 -0.71
N GLY A 39 16.37 10.63 0.40
CA GLY A 39 17.16 11.82 0.77
C GLY A 39 16.31 13.03 1.16
N VAL A 40 15.10 12.82 1.68
CA VAL A 40 14.15 13.88 2.06
C VAL A 40 13.68 13.73 3.49
N THR A 41 12.78 14.61 3.93
CA THR A 41 12.17 14.55 5.26
C THR A 41 10.78 13.89 5.20
N LYS A 42 10.40 13.20 6.28
CA LYS A 42 9.18 12.38 6.33
C LYS A 42 7.88 13.15 6.08
N ASP A 43 7.85 14.44 6.39
CA ASP A 43 6.72 15.36 6.15
C ASP A 43 6.45 15.59 4.66
N LYS A 44 7.42 15.31 3.78
CA LYS A 44 7.29 15.45 2.34
C LYS A 44 6.85 14.17 1.63
N VAL A 45 6.68 13.06 2.37
CA VAL A 45 6.39 11.74 1.82
C VAL A 45 5.00 11.29 2.23
N THR A 46 4.21 10.87 1.24
CA THR A 46 2.93 10.17 1.45
C THR A 46 3.10 8.69 1.15
N ILE A 47 2.48 7.83 1.97
CA ILE A 47 2.47 6.38 1.75
C ILE A 47 1.18 6.00 1.01
N GLU A 48 1.32 5.15 0.00
CA GLU A 48 0.25 4.61 -0.81
C GLU A 48 0.37 3.08 -0.87
N GLU A 49 -0.74 2.42 -1.17
CA GLU A 49 -0.75 0.97 -1.36
C GLU A 49 0.14 0.57 -2.55
N SER A 50 0.82 -0.57 -2.39
CA SER A 50 1.63 -1.17 -3.44
C SER A 50 0.79 -2.05 -4.37
N ASP A 51 1.13 -2.05 -5.65
CA ASP A 51 0.61 -2.96 -6.66
C ASP A 51 1.36 -4.31 -6.72
N ARG A 52 2.46 -4.44 -5.97
CA ARG A 52 3.23 -5.69 -5.86
C ARG A 52 2.52 -6.74 -5.01
N THR A 53 2.67 -8.00 -5.42
CA THR A 53 2.26 -9.15 -4.62
C THR A 53 3.05 -9.20 -3.30
N PRO A 54 2.38 -9.37 -2.15
CA PRO A 54 3.06 -9.53 -0.85
C PRO A 54 4.00 -10.74 -0.81
N GLU A 55 5.09 -10.61 -0.04
CA GLU A 55 6.03 -11.69 0.25
C GLU A 55 6.24 -11.81 1.77
N GLU A 56 6.59 -12.99 2.26
CA GLU A 56 6.61 -13.30 3.70
C GLU A 56 7.45 -12.34 4.56
N ASN A 57 8.60 -11.92 4.04
CA ASN A 57 9.58 -11.12 4.79
C ASN A 57 9.77 -9.72 4.20
N ASN A 58 8.94 -9.32 3.23
CA ASN A 58 9.02 -8.01 2.58
C ASN A 58 7.66 -7.33 2.59
N TYR A 59 7.64 -6.10 3.11
CA TYR A 59 6.46 -5.25 3.07
C TYR A 59 6.65 -4.24 1.96
N TYR A 60 5.81 -4.36 0.93
CA TYR A 60 5.80 -3.49 -0.23
C TYR A 60 4.83 -2.33 -0.03
N PHE A 61 5.25 -1.13 -0.41
CA PHE A 61 4.43 0.08 -0.36
C PHE A 61 4.92 1.07 -1.42
N ASN A 62 4.06 2.04 -1.74
CA ASN A 62 4.42 3.14 -2.61
C ASN A 62 4.68 4.40 -1.78
N ALA A 63 5.67 5.19 -2.17
CA ALA A 63 5.94 6.50 -1.62
C ALA A 63 5.72 7.57 -2.69
N ARG A 64 4.97 8.62 -2.38
CA ARG A 64 4.80 9.79 -3.25
C ARG A 64 5.59 10.98 -2.72
N TYR A 65 6.40 11.57 -3.58
CA TYR A 65 7.18 12.79 -3.32
C TYR A 65 7.22 13.67 -4.57
N GLN A 66 6.86 14.96 -4.43
CA GLN A 66 6.83 15.93 -5.55
C GLN A 66 6.06 15.41 -6.79
N GLY A 67 4.93 14.73 -6.57
CA GLY A 67 4.12 14.16 -7.65
C GLY A 67 4.68 12.88 -8.27
N LYS A 68 5.93 12.50 -7.98
CA LYS A 68 6.54 11.24 -8.43
C LYS A 68 6.18 10.08 -7.51
N LEU A 69 6.01 8.90 -8.12
CA LEU A 69 5.75 7.64 -7.43
C LEU A 69 7.04 6.82 -7.34
N PHE A 70 7.29 6.27 -6.16
CA PHE A 70 8.41 5.39 -5.89
C PHE A 70 7.87 4.09 -5.31
N GLN A 71 8.25 2.96 -5.92
CA GLN A 71 8.01 1.64 -5.34
C GLN A 71 9.07 1.38 -4.29
N CYS A 72 8.63 1.06 -3.08
CA CYS A 72 9.49 0.84 -1.93
C CYS A 72 9.23 -0.53 -1.30
N TYR A 73 10.24 -1.04 -0.60
CA TYR A 73 10.06 -2.18 0.30
C TYR A 73 10.93 -2.06 1.54
N VAL A 74 10.47 -2.69 2.62
CA VAL A 74 11.24 -2.93 3.85
C VAL A 74 11.23 -4.41 4.17
N ALA A 75 12.35 -4.93 4.66
CA ALA A 75 12.36 -6.24 5.28
C ALA A 75 11.64 -6.18 6.63
N HIS A 76 10.80 -7.18 6.92
CA HIS A 76 10.15 -7.31 8.22
C HIS A 76 10.14 -8.76 8.72
N ILE A 77 10.09 -8.91 10.04
CA ILE A 77 9.86 -10.18 10.72
C ILE A 77 8.78 -9.93 11.77
N GLN A 78 7.71 -10.72 11.78
CA GLN A 78 6.61 -10.60 12.76
C GLN A 78 6.08 -9.14 12.87
N ASN A 79 5.82 -8.48 11.74
CA ASN A 79 5.36 -7.08 11.64
C ASN A 79 6.32 -6.02 12.23
N LYS A 80 7.58 -6.38 12.53
CA LYS A 80 8.63 -5.44 12.92
C LYS A 80 9.54 -5.18 11.73
N MET A 81 9.70 -3.92 11.34
CA MET A 81 10.63 -3.53 10.28
C MET A 81 12.08 -3.71 10.75
N MET A 82 12.87 -4.41 9.96
CA MET A 82 14.25 -4.76 10.27
C MET A 82 15.27 -3.99 9.43
N SER A 83 14.84 -3.37 8.33
CA SER A 83 15.69 -2.59 7.43
C SER A 83 15.17 -1.17 7.26
N ASP A 84 16.00 -0.29 6.72
CA ASP A 84 15.51 0.91 6.04
C ASP A 84 14.83 0.53 4.72
N ALA A 85 14.12 1.49 4.13
CA ALA A 85 13.44 1.25 2.87
C ALA A 85 14.45 1.24 1.72
N VAL A 86 14.18 0.42 0.72
CA VAL A 86 14.78 0.54 -0.61
C VAL A 86 13.69 1.06 -1.53
N CYS A 87 13.90 2.25 -2.09
CA CYS A 87 12.95 2.89 -3.00
C CYS A 87 13.51 3.03 -4.41
N ARG A 88 12.66 2.87 -5.42
CA ARG A 88 12.97 3.08 -6.83
C ARG A 88 11.84 3.85 -7.51
N PRO A 89 12.13 4.83 -8.37
CA PRO A 89 11.09 5.54 -9.11
C PRO A 89 10.44 4.63 -10.14
N THR A 90 9.13 4.78 -10.34
CA THR A 90 8.36 3.97 -11.29
C THR A 90 8.39 4.50 -12.72
N ASP A 91 8.93 5.70 -12.94
CA ASP A 91 9.01 6.40 -14.23
C ASP A 91 10.38 6.24 -14.91
N GLY A 92 11.29 5.46 -14.32
CA GLY A 92 12.65 5.27 -14.83
C GLY A 92 13.62 6.43 -14.59
N SER A 93 13.22 7.47 -13.85
CA SER A 93 14.11 8.58 -13.49
C SER A 93 15.11 8.20 -12.37
N ASP A 94 15.97 9.14 -11.98
CA ASP A 94 16.84 8.98 -10.82
C ASP A 94 16.09 9.24 -9.50
N LEU A 95 16.70 8.83 -8.38
CA LEU A 95 16.27 9.29 -7.06
C LEU A 95 16.43 10.82 -6.91
N PRO A 96 15.67 11.46 -6.01
CA PRO A 96 15.87 12.87 -5.68
C PRO A 96 17.34 13.14 -5.30
N ARG A 97 17.84 14.31 -5.69
CA ARG A 97 19.18 14.80 -5.34
C ARG A 97 19.12 15.81 -4.21
#